data_AF-A0A7X7H9X5-F1
#
_entry.id   AF-A0A7X7H9X5-F1
#
_cell.length_a   1.000
_cell.length_b   1.000
_cell.length_c   1.000
_cell.angle_alpha   90.00
_cell.angle_beta   90.00
_cell.angle_gamma   90.00
#
_symmetry.space_group_name_H-M   'P 1'
#
loop_
_entity.id
_entity.type
_entity.pdbx_description
1 polymer ?
#
loop_
_entity_poly.entity_id
_entity_poly.type
_entity_poly.pdbx_seq_one_letter_code
_entity_poly.pdbx_strand_id
1 'polypeptide(L)'
;MIDLLALLLLPLLGTVNSQSFPEVLSPEEEEKYLKLWQQKDEEARTKLIEHNLRLVAHIVKKFENTKEDKEDLLSIGAFGLIKAVDTYNFNSTTKLATYA
;
A
#
# COMPACT_ATOMS: atom_id res chain seq x y z
N MET A 1 15.59 0.68 -2.07
CA MET A 1 15.43 2.15 -2.19
C MET A 1 14.96 2.60 -3.58
N ILE A 2 15.23 1.84 -4.65
CA ILE A 2 14.81 2.18 -6.03
C ILE A 2 13.40 1.63 -6.37
N ASP A 3 12.96 0.54 -5.73
CA ASP A 3 11.75 -0.20 -6.15
C ASP A 3 10.41 0.51 -5.87
N LEU A 4 10.27 1.19 -4.73
CA LEU A 4 9.02 1.88 -4.38
C LEU A 4 8.72 3.09 -5.29
N LEU A 5 9.78 3.74 -5.76
CA LEU A 5 9.70 4.90 -6.66
C LEU A 5 9.38 4.46 -8.10
N ALA A 6 9.88 3.29 -8.51
CA ALA A 6 9.47 2.65 -9.76
C ALA A 6 7.97 2.30 -9.76
N LEU A 7 7.43 1.92 -8.59
CA LEU A 7 6.01 1.63 -8.44
C LEU A 7 5.09 2.84 -8.68
N LEU A 8 5.55 4.04 -8.29
CA LEU A 8 4.85 5.31 -8.55
C LEU A 8 4.88 5.74 -10.02
N LEU A 9 5.83 5.21 -10.81
CA LEU A 9 5.99 5.54 -12.23
C LEU A 9 5.30 4.53 -13.17
N LEU A 10 4.80 3.40 -12.65
CA LEU A 10 4.07 2.38 -13.43
C LEU A 10 2.87 2.92 -14.23
N PRO A 11 2.06 3.89 -13.75
CA PRO A 11 0.96 4.45 -14.53
C PRO A 11 1.45 5.18 -15.79
N LEU A 12 2.59 5.88 -15.70
CA LEU A 12 3.17 6.68 -16.78
C LEU A 12 3.68 5.85 -17.97
N LEU A 13 3.88 4.53 -17.81
CA LEU A 13 4.42 3.64 -18.84
C LEU A 13 3.34 2.96 -19.69
N GLY A 14 2.04 3.20 -19.42
CA GLY A 14 0.94 2.72 -20.27
C GLY A 14 0.75 1.20 -20.31
N THR A 15 1.41 0.43 -19.43
CA THR A 15 1.27 -1.03 -19.33
C THR A 15 0.57 -1.42 -18.03
N VAL A 16 -0.75 -1.21 -17.95
CA VAL A 16 -1.57 -1.72 -16.84
C VAL A 16 -2.31 -2.97 -17.29
N ASN A 17 -1.57 -4.01 -17.68
CA ASN A 17 -2.15 -5.34 -17.86
C ASN A 17 -1.45 -6.29 -16.88
N SER A 18 -2.23 -6.79 -15.93
CA SER A 18 -1.87 -7.74 -14.86
C SER A 18 -0.81 -7.28 -13.85
N GLN A 19 -1.10 -6.23 -13.08
CA GLN A 19 -0.44 -6.05 -11.78
C GLN A 19 -0.96 -7.13 -10.81
N SER A 20 -0.25 -8.26 -10.73
CA SER A 20 -0.46 -9.21 -9.64
C SER A 20 0.09 -8.58 -8.36
N PHE A 21 -0.75 -7.82 -7.64
CA PHE A 21 -0.40 -7.39 -6.29
C PHE A 21 0.03 -8.61 -5.47
N PRO A 22 1.06 -8.48 -4.62
CA PRO A 22 1.44 -9.55 -3.70
C PRO A 22 0.22 -10.08 -2.94
N GLU A 23 0.29 -11.34 -2.52
CA GLU A 23 -0.74 -11.90 -1.66
C GLU A 23 -0.80 -11.14 -0.34
N VAL A 24 -1.97 -11.09 0.29
CA VAL A 24 -2.12 -10.44 1.59
C VAL A 24 -1.28 -11.20 2.60
N LEU A 25 -0.53 -10.48 3.44
CA LEU A 25 0.28 -11.08 4.51
C LEU A 25 -0.62 -11.89 5.45
N SER A 26 -0.11 -13.01 5.96
CA SER A 26 -0.76 -13.68 7.08
C SER A 26 -0.73 -12.78 8.33
N PRO A 27 -1.63 -12.97 9.32
CA PRO A 27 -1.59 -12.20 10.56
C PRO A 27 -0.24 -12.28 11.27
N GLU A 28 0.42 -13.44 11.25
CA GLU A 28 1.72 -13.67 11.86
C GLU A 28 2.84 -12.92 11.12
N GLU A 29 2.77 -12.88 9.78
CA GLU A 29 3.71 -12.12 8.96
C GLU A 29 3.52 -10.62 9.12
N GLU A 30 2.27 -10.14 9.15
CA GLU A 30 1.94 -8.74 9.40
C GLU A 30 2.49 -8.30 10.76
N GLU A 31 2.28 -9.08 11.82
CA GLU A 31 2.85 -8.80 13.14
C GLU A 31 4.38 -8.78 13.12
N LYS A 32 5.01 -9.72 12.41
CA LYS A 32 6.48 -9.77 12.24
C LYS A 32 7.00 -8.49 11.58
N TYR A 33 6.44 -8.10 10.44
CA TYR A 33 6.90 -6.92 9.72
C TYR A 33 6.59 -5.62 10.47
N LEU A 34 5.48 -5.55 11.21
CA LEU A 34 5.19 -4.42 12.10
C LEU A 34 6.24 -4.27 13.21
N LYS A 35 6.67 -5.37 13.83
CA LYS A 35 7.76 -5.35 14.84
C LYS A 35 9.10 -4.91 14.25
N LEU A 36 9.43 -5.37 13.04
CA LEU A 36 10.65 -4.95 12.34
C LEU A 36 10.57 -3.46 11.95
N TRP A 37 9.42 -3.01 11.47
CA TRP A 37 9.23 -1.59 11.13
C TRP A 37 9.31 -0.68 12.37
N GLN A 38 8.83 -1.14 13.52
CA GLN A 38 9.01 -0.43 14.80
C GLN A 38 10.51 -0.22 15.13
N GLN A 39 11.37 -1.12 14.66
CA GLN A 39 12.84 -1.03 14.76
C GLN A 39 13.49 -0.25 13.60
N LYS A 40 12.68 0.44 12.78
CA LYS A 40 13.10 1.23 11.60
C LYS A 40 13.70 0.39 10.46
N ASP A 41 13.22 -0.84 10.31
CA ASP A 41 13.54 -1.67 9.15
C ASP A 41 12.76 -1.20 7.90
N GLU A 42 13.47 -0.59 6.95
CA GLU A 42 12.90 -0.07 5.70
C GLU A 42 12.40 -1.17 4.74
N GLU A 43 12.94 -2.38 4.82
CA GLU A 43 12.45 -3.50 4.02
C GLU A 43 11.09 -3.97 4.56
N ALA A 44 10.95 -4.04 5.88
CA ALA A 44 9.67 -4.35 6.52
C ALA A 44 8.60 -3.30 6.19
N ARG A 45 8.96 -2.01 6.21
CA ARG A 45 8.10 -0.92 5.73
C ARG A 45 7.62 -1.14 4.30
N THR A 46 8.57 -1.47 3.42
CA THR A 46 8.27 -1.71 2.00
C THR A 46 7.31 -2.90 1.83
N LYS A 47 7.53 -4.01 2.56
CA LYS A 47 6.63 -5.17 2.56
C LYS A 47 5.22 -4.81 3.03
N LEU A 48 5.09 -4.04 4.11
CA LEU A 48 3.79 -3.60 4.61
C LEU A 48 3.04 -2.77 3.55
N ILE A 49 3.73 -1.89 2.81
CA ILE A 49 3.11 -1.10 1.74
C ILE A 49 2.70 -2.00 0.57
N GLU A 50 3.63 -2.78 0.02
CA GLU A 50 3.42 -3.59 -1.19
C GLU A 50 2.26 -4.58 -1.05
N HIS A 51 2.19 -5.27 0.09
CA HIS A 51 1.15 -6.28 0.34
C HIS A 51 -0.23 -5.66 0.65
N ASN A 52 -0.30 -4.35 0.93
CA ASN A 52 -1.56 -3.63 1.14
C ASN A 52 -2.00 -2.81 -0.08
N LEU A 53 -1.22 -2.73 -1.17
CA LEU A 53 -1.62 -1.96 -2.37
C LEU A 53 -2.92 -2.44 -3.03
N ARG A 54 -3.26 -3.72 -2.89
CA ARG A 54 -4.54 -4.26 -3.35
C ARG A 54 -5.74 -3.55 -2.72
N LEU A 55 -5.60 -3.08 -1.47
CA LEU A 55 -6.62 -2.29 -0.78
C LEU A 55 -6.88 -0.98 -1.51
N VAL A 56 -5.82 -0.29 -1.97
CA VAL A 56 -5.92 0.96 -2.73
C VAL A 56 -6.72 0.73 -4.01
N ALA A 57 -6.35 -0.28 -4.81
CA ALA A 57 -7.08 -0.60 -6.03
C ALA A 57 -8.55 -0.95 -5.76
N HIS A 58 -8.84 -1.68 -4.67
CA HIS A 58 -10.20 -2.01 -4.26
C HIS A 58 -11.01 -0.78 -3.85
N ILE A 59 -10.41 0.17 -3.13
CA ILE A 59 -11.06 1.43 -2.72
C ILE A 59 -11.32 2.30 -3.94
N VAL A 60 -10.32 2.50 -4.80
CA VAL A 60 -10.45 3.34 -6.02
C VAL A 60 -11.54 2.82 -6.94
N LYS A 61 -11.77 1.50 -7.01
CA LYS A 61 -12.88 0.92 -7.77
C LYS A 61 -14.25 1.53 -7.42
N LYS A 62 -14.45 1.97 -6.17
CA LYS A 62 -15.69 2.61 -5.71
C LYS A 62 -15.89 4.02 -6.28
N PHE A 63 -14.83 4.62 -6.81
CA PHE A 63 -14.79 5.97 -7.38
C PHE A 63 -14.74 5.96 -8.92
N GLU A 64 -14.86 4.80 -9.58
CA GLU A 64 -14.82 4.68 -11.05
C GLU A 64 -15.94 5.47 -11.77
N ASN A 65 -17.04 5.79 -11.07
CA ASN A 65 -18.14 6.59 -11.63
C ASN A 65 -17.98 8.10 -11.39
N THR A 66 -16.85 8.54 -10.84
CA THR A 66 -16.53 9.97 -10.74
C THR A 66 -15.98 10.51 -12.06
N LYS A 67 -15.83 11.83 -12.18
CA LYS A 67 -15.15 12.45 -13.33
C LYS A 67 -13.63 12.52 -13.16
N GLU A 68 -13.11 12.00 -12.04
CA GLU A 68 -11.70 12.02 -11.70
C GLU A 68 -10.95 10.93 -12.47
N ASP A 69 -9.67 11.18 -12.75
CA ASP A 69 -8.81 10.22 -13.41
C ASP A 69 -8.47 9.04 -12.48
N LYS A 70 -8.59 7.80 -13.00
CA LYS A 70 -8.37 6.59 -12.22
C LYS A 70 -6.91 6.45 -11.76
N GLU A 71 -5.95 6.85 -12.59
CA GLU A 71 -4.53 6.79 -12.29
C GLU A 71 -4.14 7.82 -11.22
N ASP A 72 -4.78 9.00 -11.25
CA ASP A 72 -4.65 10.00 -10.20
C ASP A 72 -5.18 9.47 -8.86
N LEU A 73 -6.36 8.86 -8.86
CA LEU A 73 -6.94 8.25 -7.66
C LEU A 73 -6.08 7.11 -7.10
N LEU A 74 -5.50 6.27 -7.96
CA LEU A 74 -4.55 5.23 -7.55
C LEU A 74 -3.30 5.83 -6.91
N SER A 75 -2.74 6.88 -7.52
CA SER A 75 -1.54 7.57 -7.02
C SER A 75 -1.80 8.21 -5.65
N ILE A 76 -2.89 8.97 -5.52
CA ILE A 76 -3.31 9.59 -4.25
C ILE A 76 -3.56 8.52 -3.18
N GLY A 77 -4.25 7.43 -3.54
CA GLY A 77 -4.51 6.32 -2.62
C GLY A 77 -3.23 5.62 -2.16
N ALA A 78 -2.24 5.45 -3.04
CA ALA A 78 -0.93 4.90 -2.69
C ALA A 78 -0.18 5.82 -1.70
N PHE A 79 -0.20 7.14 -1.91
CA PHE A 79 0.35 8.09 -0.95
C PHE A 79 -0.36 8.03 0.42
N GLY A 80 -1.68 7.86 0.42
CA GLY A 80 -2.48 7.65 1.63
C GLY A 80 -2.03 6.40 2.39
N LEU A 81 -1.87 5.27 1.69
CA LEU A 81 -1.38 4.02 2.27
C LEU A 81 0.04 4.17 2.84
N ILE A 82 0.96 4.80 2.11
CA ILE A 82 2.33 5.05 2.58
C ILE A 82 2.29 5.82 3.90
N LYS A 83 1.51 6.91 3.94
CA LYS A 83 1.35 7.72 5.16
C LYS A 83 0.75 6.90 6.30
N ALA A 84 -0.23 6.05 6.02
CA ALA A 84 -0.85 5.18 7.02
C ALA A 84 0.17 4.19 7.63
N VAL A 85 1.04 3.60 6.82
CA VAL A 85 2.13 2.73 7.31
C VAL A 85 3.14 3.52 8.15
N ASP A 86 3.46 4.75 7.75
CA ASP A 86 4.42 5.60 8.47
C ASP A 86 3.91 6.09 9.82
N THR A 87 2.58 6.29 9.94
CA THR A 87 1.95 6.80 11.16
C THR A 87 1.21 5.75 11.97
N TYR A 88 1.33 4.47 11.60
CA TYR A 88 0.65 3.39 12.28
C TYR A 88 1.10 3.28 13.75
N ASN A 89 0.12 3.22 14.66
CA ASN A 89 0.38 3.03 16.07
C ASN A 89 0.57 1.55 16.38
N PHE A 90 1.81 1.13 16.65
CA PHE A 90 2.17 -0.26 16.98
C PHE A 90 1.53 -0.81 18.26
N ASN A 91 0.98 0.05 19.13
CA ASN A 91 0.24 -0.36 20.32
C ASN A 91 -1.27 -0.50 20.07
N SER A 92 -1.73 -0.27 18.83
CA SER A 92 -3.14 -0.39 18.46
C SER A 92 -3.55 -1.86 18.32
N THR A 93 -4.79 -2.17 18.69
CA THR A 93 -5.43 -3.46 18.39
C THR A 93 -6.11 -3.46 17.03
N THR A 94 -6.15 -2.31 16.34
CA THR A 94 -6.75 -2.16 15.01
C THR A 94 -5.78 -2.62 13.93
N LYS A 95 -6.23 -3.51 13.03
CA LYS A 95 -5.43 -3.97 11.88
C LYS A 95 -5.00 -2.81 10.98
N LEU A 96 -3.83 -2.93 10.35
CA LEU A 96 -3.30 -1.90 9.45
C LEU A 96 -4.27 -1.57 8.31
N ALA A 97 -4.86 -2.60 7.69
CA ALA A 97 -5.83 -2.44 6.61
C ALA A 97 -7.15 -1.77 7.02
N THR A 98 -7.45 -1.67 8.31
CA THR A 98 -8.61 -0.90 8.83
C THR A 98 -8.24 0.54 9.15
N TYR A 99 -6.96 0.79 9.45
CA TYR A 99 -6.44 2.13 9.71
C TYR A 99 -6.15 2.92 8.42
N ALA A 100 -5.64 2.23 7.39
CA ALA A 100 -5.34 2.75 6.06
C ALA A 100 -6.61 2.97 5.22
#